data_AF-A0A175YMW9-F1
#
_entry.id   AF-A0A175YMW9-F1
#
_cell.length_a   1.000
_cell.length_b   1.000
_cell.length_c   1.000
_cell.angle_alpha   90.00
_cell.angle_beta   90.00
_cell.angle_gamma   90.00
#
_symmetry.space_group_name_H-M   'P 1'
#
loop_
_entity.id
_entity.type
_entity.pdbx_description
1 polymer ?
#
loop_
_entity_poly.entity_id
_entity_poly.type
_entity_poly.pdbx_seq_one_letter_code
_entity_poly.pdbx_strand_id
1 'polypeptide(L)'
;MDFLRWACPSPEEQKSCINKSVAFNYDIKYKGASAKPASSLQENEELSKDGFFVNHAKVLLGSGPETYEKGKTALQTWKHFGMNWAFVDPQTPVQTGEKLCVCVKEIVPWIMMPLQVVFVNESKMANKPVASFSFGSGTLKGHLLAGEERFSVELDENNQVWYEILSFSKPDHFISRIGYPYARLRQKYFANQSSSAMQNYDLDAEVCHVYHLLDMVDPELKGFPEDEVIRYIKIAFFCTQGSASRRPTMGQVVDMLSRNTRLNEKELLAPGFSQDMGARSSSRNKSSDTPTSTQMSSVPISVTQITPR
;
A
#
# COMPACT_ATOMS: atom_id res chain seq x y z
N MET A 1 -17.51 6.98 22.66
CA MET A 1 -17.33 7.13 21.20
C MET A 1 -16.01 6.47 20.88
N ASP A 2 -16.01 5.15 20.74
CA ASP A 2 -14.79 4.35 20.92
C ASP A 2 -13.96 4.19 19.64
N PHE A 3 -14.45 4.75 18.52
CA PHE A 3 -13.82 4.67 17.20
C PHE A 3 -13.06 5.95 16.79
N LEU A 4 -13.19 7.07 17.53
CA LEU A 4 -12.51 8.34 17.24
C LEU A 4 -11.25 8.49 18.07
N ARG A 5 -10.14 8.89 17.45
CA ARG A 5 -8.86 9.21 18.10
C ARG A 5 -8.33 10.54 17.59
N TRP A 6 -7.71 11.34 18.46
CA TRP A 6 -7.09 12.62 18.07
C TRP A 6 -5.66 12.45 17.57
N ALA A 7 -5.02 11.33 17.92
CA ALA A 7 -3.70 10.91 17.43
C ALA A 7 -3.83 9.64 16.57
N CYS A 8 -2.75 9.31 15.85
CA CYS A 8 -2.66 8.05 15.10
C CYS A 8 -2.92 6.86 16.05
N PRO A 9 -3.84 5.93 15.72
CA PRO A 9 -4.19 4.85 16.65
C PRO A 9 -3.04 3.88 16.90
N SER A 10 -2.74 3.61 18.17
CA SER A 10 -1.69 2.65 18.54
C SER A 10 -2.12 1.21 18.26
N PRO A 11 -1.17 0.25 18.13
CA PRO A 11 -1.50 -1.17 17.97
C PRO A 11 -2.40 -1.73 19.10
N GLU A 12 -2.25 -1.24 20.33
CA GLU A 12 -3.10 -1.64 21.45
C GLU A 12 -4.53 -1.13 21.31
N GLU A 13 -4.71 0.11 20.83
CA GLU A 13 -6.03 0.69 20.56
C GLU A 13 -6.74 -0.06 19.42
N GLN A 14 -6.01 -0.43 18.38
CA GLN A 14 -6.51 -1.24 17.26
C GLN A 14 -6.97 -2.62 17.75
N LYS A 15 -6.15 -3.31 18.55
CA LYS A 15 -6.52 -4.61 19.16
C LYS A 15 -7.74 -4.48 20.07
N SER A 16 -7.81 -3.42 20.87
CA SER A 16 -8.97 -3.13 21.73
C SER A 16 -10.25 -2.93 20.90
N CYS A 17 -10.15 -2.20 19.78
CA CYS A 17 -11.25 -1.99 18.83
C CYS A 17 -11.75 -3.33 18.28
N ILE A 18 -10.84 -4.16 17.77
CA ILE A 18 -11.13 -5.49 17.21
C ILE A 18 -11.80 -6.42 18.24
N ASN A 19 -11.28 -6.45 19.48
CA ASN A 19 -11.77 -7.35 20.53
C ASN A 19 -13.19 -6.99 21.00
N LYS A 20 -13.55 -5.70 20.99
CA LYS A 20 -14.91 -5.24 21.29
C LYS A 20 -15.90 -5.60 20.18
N SER A 21 -15.42 -5.76 18.95
CA SER A 21 -16.22 -6.00 17.76
C SER A 21 -16.40 -7.51 17.51
N VAL A 22 -17.50 -8.07 18.02
CA VAL A 22 -17.75 -9.52 18.00
C VAL A 22 -18.57 -9.99 16.80
N ALA A 23 -19.50 -9.17 16.31
CA ALA A 23 -20.45 -9.56 15.26
C ALA A 23 -20.44 -8.60 14.08
N PHE A 24 -20.83 -9.12 12.91
CA PHE A 24 -21.13 -8.30 11.73
C PHE A 24 -22.29 -7.34 12.02
N ASN A 25 -22.26 -6.16 11.40
CA ASN A 25 -23.29 -5.13 11.52
C ASN A 25 -24.23 -5.06 10.29
N TYR A 26 -24.16 -6.05 9.39
CA TYR A 26 -25.07 -6.22 8.27
C TYR A 26 -25.71 -7.62 8.33
N ASP A 27 -26.77 -7.81 7.54
CA ASP A 27 -27.52 -9.07 7.53
C ASP A 27 -26.65 -10.23 7.03
N ILE A 28 -26.67 -11.34 7.76
CA ILE A 28 -25.90 -12.56 7.48
C ILE A 28 -26.25 -13.12 6.09
N LYS A 29 -27.46 -12.87 5.57
CA LYS A 29 -27.84 -13.29 4.20
C LYS A 29 -26.94 -12.68 3.11
N TYR A 30 -26.32 -11.53 3.39
CA TYR A 30 -25.38 -10.87 2.48
C TYR A 30 -23.92 -11.25 2.74
N LYS A 31 -23.64 -12.13 3.72
CA LYS A 31 -22.28 -12.56 4.03
C LYS A 31 -21.68 -13.31 2.83
N GLY A 32 -20.57 -12.79 2.30
CA GLY A 32 -19.89 -13.30 1.12
C GLY A 32 -20.59 -12.94 -0.20
N ALA A 33 -21.59 -12.06 -0.19
CA ALA A 33 -22.26 -11.64 -1.41
C ALA A 33 -21.27 -10.99 -2.39
N SER A 34 -20.28 -10.27 -1.86
CA SER A 34 -19.21 -9.62 -2.64
C SER A 34 -18.29 -10.58 -3.41
N ALA A 35 -18.34 -11.89 -3.15
CA ALA A 35 -17.61 -12.90 -3.91
C ALA A 35 -18.17 -13.09 -5.33
N LYS A 36 -19.41 -12.69 -5.58
CA LYS A 36 -20.03 -12.72 -6.90
C LYS A 36 -19.48 -11.58 -7.78
N PRO A 37 -19.58 -11.70 -9.12
CA PRO A 37 -19.17 -10.64 -10.04
C PRO A 37 -19.93 -9.32 -9.81
N ALA A 38 -19.33 -8.20 -10.23
CA ALA A 38 -19.90 -6.86 -10.04
C ALA A 38 -21.30 -6.70 -10.66
N SER A 39 -21.54 -7.27 -11.85
CA SER A 39 -22.85 -7.25 -12.51
C SER A 39 -23.95 -7.84 -11.63
N SER A 40 -23.68 -9.00 -11.02
CA SER A 40 -24.63 -9.67 -10.13
C SER A 40 -24.96 -8.87 -8.87
N LEU A 41 -24.07 -7.99 -8.39
CA LEU A 41 -24.34 -7.11 -7.26
C LEU A 41 -25.11 -5.86 -7.68
N GLN A 42 -24.78 -5.28 -8.83
CA GLN A 42 -25.43 -4.07 -9.35
C GLN A 42 -26.89 -4.34 -9.75
N GLU A 43 -27.17 -5.53 -10.29
CA GLU A 43 -28.52 -5.96 -10.69
C GLU A 43 -29.33 -6.55 -9.51
N ASN A 44 -28.73 -6.66 -8.32
CA ASN A 44 -29.40 -7.26 -7.17
C ASN A 44 -30.46 -6.30 -6.58
N GLU A 45 -31.72 -6.55 -6.93
CA GLU A 45 -32.85 -5.78 -6.41
C GLU A 45 -32.97 -5.82 -4.88
N GLU A 46 -32.58 -6.90 -4.22
CA GLU A 46 -32.67 -7.00 -2.75
C GLU A 46 -31.67 -6.07 -2.05
N LEU A 47 -30.42 -5.99 -2.53
CA LEU A 47 -29.42 -5.07 -2.00
C LEU A 47 -29.89 -3.61 -2.15
N SER A 48 -30.45 -3.28 -3.32
CA SER A 48 -31.00 -1.96 -3.59
C SER A 48 -32.20 -1.64 -2.68
N LYS A 49 -33.14 -2.59 -2.52
CA LYS A 49 -34.31 -2.47 -1.63
C LYS A 49 -33.91 -2.29 -0.17
N ASP A 50 -32.87 -2.98 0.29
CA ASP A 50 -32.33 -2.88 1.65
C ASP A 50 -31.42 -1.65 1.88
N GLY A 51 -31.30 -0.78 0.86
CA GLY A 51 -30.65 0.53 0.93
C GLY A 51 -29.14 0.51 0.76
N PHE A 52 -28.56 -0.56 0.21
CA PHE A 52 -27.12 -0.65 -0.03
C PHE A 52 -26.72 0.10 -1.30
N PHE A 53 -25.63 0.86 -1.18
CA PHE A 53 -24.93 1.46 -2.32
C PHE A 53 -23.79 0.55 -2.77
N VAL A 54 -23.76 0.22 -4.05
CA VAL A 54 -22.68 -0.56 -4.68
C VAL A 54 -21.64 0.39 -5.27
N ASN A 55 -20.38 0.19 -4.90
CA ASN A 55 -19.21 0.88 -5.43
C ASN A 55 -18.34 -0.13 -6.19
N HIS A 56 -17.91 0.24 -7.39
CA HIS A 56 -17.12 -0.63 -8.25
C HIS A 56 -16.04 0.18 -8.97
N ALA A 57 -14.81 -0.32 -8.92
CA ALA A 57 -13.69 0.19 -9.68
C ALA A 57 -12.87 -0.99 -10.21
N LYS A 58 -12.48 -0.92 -11.49
CA LYS A 58 -11.62 -1.92 -12.13
C LYS A 58 -10.58 -1.20 -12.97
N VAL A 59 -9.31 -1.55 -12.78
CA VAL A 59 -8.18 -0.94 -13.49
C VAL A 59 -7.22 -2.01 -14.01
N LEU A 60 -6.60 -1.73 -15.15
CA LEU A 60 -5.53 -2.57 -15.70
C LEU A 60 -4.24 -2.28 -14.93
N LEU A 61 -3.60 -3.33 -14.41
CA LEU A 61 -2.28 -3.24 -13.77
C LEU A 61 -1.16 -3.46 -14.79
N GLY A 62 -1.37 -4.34 -15.76
CA GLY A 62 -0.35 -4.72 -16.73
C GLY A 62 -0.67 -6.05 -17.38
N SER A 63 0.36 -6.83 -17.69
CA SER A 63 0.21 -8.13 -18.34
C SER A 63 1.18 -9.17 -17.76
N GLY A 64 0.82 -10.44 -17.87
CA GLY A 64 1.70 -11.54 -17.52
C GLY A 64 1.57 -12.07 -16.09
N PRO A 65 2.05 -13.30 -15.84
CA PRO A 65 2.01 -13.94 -14.54
C PRO A 65 2.87 -13.22 -13.48
N GLU A 66 3.94 -12.53 -13.87
CA GLU A 66 4.76 -11.75 -12.93
C GLU A 66 3.96 -10.59 -12.32
N THR A 67 3.25 -9.82 -13.14
CA THR A 67 2.36 -8.75 -12.70
C THR A 67 1.24 -9.28 -11.80
N TYR A 68 0.72 -10.47 -12.11
CA TYR A 68 -0.29 -11.15 -11.28
C TYR A 68 0.26 -11.49 -9.89
N GLU A 69 1.43 -12.14 -9.81
CA GLU A 69 2.04 -12.49 -8.51
C GLU A 69 2.39 -11.23 -7.71
N LYS A 70 2.90 -10.17 -8.36
CA LYS A 70 3.12 -8.85 -7.73
C LYS A 70 1.82 -8.28 -7.16
N GLY A 71 0.75 -8.25 -7.96
CA GLY A 71 -0.56 -7.77 -7.53
C GLY A 71 -1.13 -8.60 -6.36
N LYS A 72 -0.98 -9.92 -6.41
CA LYS A 72 -1.37 -10.83 -5.32
C LYS A 72 -0.59 -10.50 -4.04
N THR A 73 0.73 -10.37 -4.11
CA THR A 73 1.56 -9.99 -2.96
C THR A 73 1.18 -8.61 -2.41
N ALA A 74 0.89 -7.63 -3.27
CA ALA A 74 0.43 -6.30 -2.87
C ALA A 74 -0.89 -6.35 -2.09
N LEU A 75 -1.81 -7.24 -2.47
CA LEU A 75 -3.05 -7.47 -1.73
C LEU A 75 -2.80 -8.13 -0.38
N GLN A 76 -1.95 -9.16 -0.33
CA GLN A 76 -1.62 -9.88 0.91
C GLN A 76 -0.85 -9.03 1.92
N THR A 77 -0.12 -8.02 1.47
CA THR A 77 0.71 -7.11 2.29
C THR A 77 0.08 -5.73 2.46
N TRP A 78 -1.21 -5.58 2.16
CA TRP A 78 -1.99 -4.34 2.34
C TRP A 78 -1.47 -3.11 1.59
N LYS A 79 -0.70 -3.28 0.51
CA LYS A 79 -0.09 -2.17 -0.26
C LYS A 79 -1.12 -1.31 -1.00
N HIS A 80 -2.29 -1.87 -1.30
CA HIS A 80 -3.46 -1.15 -1.81
C HIS A 80 -4.05 -0.15 -0.79
N PHE A 81 -3.67 -0.25 0.49
CA PHE A 81 -3.88 0.74 1.55
C PHE A 81 -2.67 1.64 1.78
N GLY A 82 -1.65 1.66 0.91
CA GLY A 82 -0.44 2.47 1.06
C GLY A 82 -0.67 3.98 0.84
N MET A 83 -1.57 4.58 1.60
CA MET A 83 -1.94 6.00 1.50
C MET A 83 -1.62 6.70 2.82
N ASN A 84 -1.23 7.98 2.77
CA ASN A 84 -0.86 8.75 3.98
C ASN A 84 -2.03 9.01 4.95
N TRP A 85 -3.25 8.61 4.59
CA TRP A 85 -4.47 8.87 5.33
C TRP A 85 -5.26 7.60 5.67
N ALA A 86 -4.83 6.43 5.20
CA ALA A 86 -5.48 5.16 5.53
C ALA A 86 -4.44 4.05 5.61
N PHE A 87 -4.52 3.18 6.60
CA PHE A 87 -3.63 2.03 6.71
C PHE A 87 -4.28 0.85 7.44
N VAL A 88 -3.66 -0.31 7.28
CA VAL A 88 -3.94 -1.55 8.03
C VAL A 88 -2.60 -2.02 8.62
N ASP A 89 -2.63 -2.63 9.80
CA ASP A 89 -1.43 -3.25 10.38
C ASP A 89 -0.86 -4.30 9.41
N PRO A 90 0.37 -4.11 8.88
CA PRO A 90 1.01 -5.03 7.94
C PRO A 90 1.20 -6.45 8.48
N GLN A 91 1.17 -6.63 9.80
CA GLN A 91 1.27 -7.95 10.44
C GLN A 91 -0.03 -8.75 10.35
N THR A 92 -1.15 -8.12 9.96
CA THR A 92 -2.46 -8.78 9.90
C THR A 92 -2.52 -9.69 8.67
N PRO A 93 -2.69 -11.01 8.84
CA PRO A 93 -2.73 -11.93 7.71
C PRO A 93 -4.06 -11.84 6.97
N VAL A 94 -4.02 -11.93 5.63
CA VAL A 94 -5.24 -12.05 4.81
C VAL A 94 -5.73 -13.49 4.85
N GLN A 95 -6.48 -13.84 5.89
CA GLN A 95 -7.02 -15.20 6.12
C GLN A 95 -8.48 -15.14 6.54
N THR A 96 -9.30 -16.10 6.07
CA THR A 96 -10.71 -16.19 6.44
C THR A 96 -10.89 -16.27 7.95
N GLY A 97 -11.71 -15.39 8.51
CA GLY A 97 -11.95 -15.30 9.95
C GLY A 97 -11.06 -14.27 10.67
N GLU A 98 -9.96 -13.84 10.05
CA GLU A 98 -9.05 -12.86 10.65
C GLU A 98 -9.74 -11.51 10.79
N LYS A 99 -9.55 -10.87 11.93
CA LYS A 99 -10.07 -9.53 12.19
C LYS A 99 -8.99 -8.50 11.94
N LEU A 100 -9.37 -7.39 11.33
CA LEU A 100 -8.47 -6.28 11.04
C LEU A 100 -9.11 -4.95 11.45
N CYS A 101 -8.27 -3.94 11.65
CA CYS A 101 -8.70 -2.58 11.89
C CYS A 101 -8.14 -1.69 10.79
N VAL A 102 -9.01 -1.08 10.00
CA VAL A 102 -8.62 -0.03 9.07
C VAL A 102 -8.61 1.29 9.84
N CYS A 103 -7.47 1.97 9.85
CA CYS A 103 -7.32 3.28 10.47
C CYS A 103 -7.33 4.35 9.39
N VAL A 104 -8.26 5.30 9.48
CA VAL A 104 -8.44 6.38 8.50
C VAL A 104 -8.30 7.74 9.18
N LYS A 105 -7.41 8.58 8.67
CA LYS A 105 -7.29 9.99 9.02
C LYS A 105 -8.33 10.78 8.26
N GLU A 106 -9.37 11.22 8.96
CA GLU A 106 -10.25 12.27 8.46
C GLU A 106 -9.63 13.65 8.79
N ILE A 107 -10.28 14.75 8.37
CA ILE A 107 -9.69 16.11 8.43
C ILE A 107 -9.11 16.44 9.81
N VAL A 108 -9.76 15.99 10.90
CA VAL A 108 -9.29 16.25 12.26
C VAL A 108 -9.05 14.97 13.07
N PRO A 109 -10.01 14.02 13.18
CA PRO A 109 -9.77 12.79 13.93
C PRO A 109 -9.33 11.62 13.05
N TRP A 110 -8.64 10.68 13.68
CA TRP A 110 -8.52 9.31 13.19
C TRP A 110 -9.76 8.51 13.54
N ILE A 111 -10.17 7.65 12.60
CA ILE A 111 -11.29 6.74 12.71
C ILE A 111 -10.76 5.32 12.60
N MET A 112 -11.06 4.50 13.59
CA MET A 112 -10.81 3.06 13.58
C MET A 112 -12.06 2.33 13.11
N MET A 113 -11.89 1.49 12.10
CA MET A 113 -12.97 0.74 11.48
C MET A 113 -12.68 -0.76 11.59
N PRO A 114 -13.41 -1.50 12.44
CA PRO A 114 -13.19 -2.93 12.63
C PRO A 114 -13.87 -3.73 11.51
N LEU A 115 -13.12 -4.64 10.89
CA LEU A 115 -13.60 -5.56 9.86
C LEU A 115 -13.14 -6.99 10.16
N GLN A 116 -13.73 -7.95 9.47
CA GLN A 116 -13.30 -9.34 9.46
C GLN A 116 -13.25 -9.86 8.04
N VAL A 117 -12.20 -10.60 7.69
CA VAL A 117 -12.10 -11.30 6.42
C VAL A 117 -13.16 -12.40 6.38
N VAL A 118 -14.10 -12.29 5.44
CA VAL A 118 -15.24 -13.20 5.28
C VAL A 118 -14.87 -14.40 4.43
N PHE A 119 -14.10 -14.19 3.37
CA PHE A 119 -13.61 -15.23 2.48
C PHE A 119 -12.28 -14.83 1.85
N VAL A 120 -11.53 -15.83 1.44
CA VAL A 120 -10.37 -15.72 0.57
C VAL A 120 -10.54 -16.77 -0.51
N ASN A 121 -10.61 -16.34 -1.77
CA ASN A 121 -10.76 -17.21 -2.93
C ASN A 121 -9.49 -17.10 -3.78
N GLU A 122 -8.88 -18.24 -4.06
CA GLU A 122 -7.77 -18.36 -4.99
C GLU A 122 -8.10 -19.44 -6.02
N SER A 123 -7.93 -19.12 -7.30
CA SER A 123 -8.14 -20.03 -8.41
C SER A 123 -6.96 -19.95 -9.36
N LYS A 124 -6.45 -21.09 -9.80
CA LYS A 124 -5.39 -21.20 -10.82
C LYS A 124 -5.72 -22.36 -11.74
N MET A 125 -5.95 -22.07 -13.02
CA MET A 125 -6.25 -23.13 -13.99
C MET A 125 -4.96 -23.79 -14.46
N ALA A 126 -4.82 -25.11 -14.29
CA ALA A 126 -3.59 -25.83 -14.64
C ALA A 126 -3.24 -25.76 -16.16
N ASN A 127 -4.26 -25.63 -17.01
CA ASN A 127 -4.12 -25.72 -18.48
C ASN A 127 -4.32 -24.38 -19.20
N LYS A 128 -4.58 -23.28 -18.48
CA LYS A 128 -4.77 -21.94 -19.05
C LYS A 128 -4.00 -20.93 -18.21
N PRO A 129 -3.45 -19.85 -18.80
CA PRO A 129 -2.81 -18.78 -18.06
C PRO A 129 -3.86 -17.88 -17.36
N VAL A 130 -4.84 -18.48 -16.67
CA VAL A 130 -5.90 -17.77 -15.94
C VAL A 130 -5.73 -18.07 -14.46
N ALA A 131 -5.63 -17.00 -13.69
CA ALA A 131 -5.50 -17.06 -12.25
C ALA A 131 -6.26 -15.91 -11.61
N SER A 132 -6.83 -16.13 -10.43
CA SER A 132 -7.48 -15.09 -9.67
C SER A 132 -7.21 -15.26 -8.19
N PHE A 133 -7.01 -14.13 -7.52
CA PHE A 133 -6.93 -14.04 -6.07
C PHE A 133 -7.88 -12.95 -5.62
N SER A 134 -8.71 -13.24 -4.62
CA SER A 134 -9.62 -12.26 -4.05
C SER A 134 -9.86 -12.54 -2.58
N PHE A 135 -10.11 -11.49 -1.82
CA PHE A 135 -10.62 -11.61 -0.46
C PHE A 135 -11.68 -10.55 -0.23
N GLY A 136 -12.67 -10.89 0.58
CA GLY A 136 -13.74 -9.99 1.00
C GLY A 136 -13.69 -9.76 2.50
N SER A 137 -13.83 -8.51 2.91
CA SER A 137 -13.91 -8.11 4.32
C SER A 137 -15.28 -7.53 4.62
N GLY A 138 -15.90 -8.03 5.69
CA GLY A 138 -17.19 -7.57 6.19
C GLY A 138 -17.02 -6.64 7.38
N THR A 139 -17.86 -5.61 7.47
CA THR A 139 -17.82 -4.64 8.57
C THR A 139 -18.37 -5.25 9.86
N LEU A 140 -17.70 -4.98 10.98
CA LEU A 140 -18.14 -5.40 12.32
C LEU A 140 -18.85 -4.28 13.07
N LYS A 141 -19.57 -4.61 14.16
CA LYS A 141 -20.13 -3.61 15.07
C LYS A 141 -19.04 -2.66 15.57
N GLY A 142 -19.30 -1.35 15.46
CA GLY A 142 -18.32 -0.29 15.72
C GLY A 142 -17.82 0.39 14.44
N HIS A 143 -18.06 -0.21 13.27
CA HIS A 143 -17.84 0.43 11.98
C HIS A 143 -18.94 1.46 11.69
N LEU A 144 -18.58 2.56 11.03
CA LEU A 144 -19.56 3.61 10.65
C LEU A 144 -20.54 3.18 9.55
N LEU A 145 -20.23 2.12 8.82
CA LEU A 145 -20.96 1.63 7.66
C LEU A 145 -21.18 0.14 7.86
N ALA A 146 -22.25 -0.38 7.27
CA ALA A 146 -22.59 -1.79 7.24
C ALA A 146 -22.48 -2.31 5.81
N GLY A 147 -21.69 -3.35 5.56
CA GLY A 147 -21.47 -3.90 4.23
C GLY A 147 -20.24 -4.79 4.10
N GLU A 148 -19.87 -5.08 2.86
CA GLU A 148 -18.64 -5.81 2.52
C GLU A 148 -17.85 -5.10 1.44
N GLU A 149 -16.55 -5.32 1.44
CA GLU A 149 -15.63 -4.87 0.40
C GLU A 149 -14.72 -6.02 -0.03
N ARG A 150 -14.67 -6.26 -1.34
CA ARG A 150 -13.80 -7.23 -2.00
C ARG A 150 -12.68 -6.50 -2.73
N PHE A 151 -11.48 -7.02 -2.57
CA PHE A 151 -10.32 -6.72 -3.39
C PHE A 151 -9.93 -7.96 -4.19
N SER A 152 -9.62 -7.80 -5.47
CA SER A 152 -9.16 -8.92 -6.29
C SER A 152 -8.16 -8.54 -7.35
N VAL A 153 -7.29 -9.48 -7.67
CA VAL A 153 -6.43 -9.45 -8.85
C VAL A 153 -6.76 -10.66 -9.72
N GLU A 154 -6.96 -10.42 -11.02
CA GLU A 154 -7.32 -11.44 -12.01
C GLU A 154 -6.38 -11.35 -13.21
N LEU A 155 -5.79 -12.48 -13.59
CA LEU A 155 -5.10 -12.69 -14.86
C LEU A 155 -6.08 -13.34 -15.82
N ASP A 156 -6.43 -12.62 -16.90
CA ASP A 156 -7.39 -13.08 -17.89
C ASP A 156 -6.75 -13.92 -19.02
N GLU A 157 -7.59 -14.45 -19.92
CA GLU A 157 -7.14 -15.26 -21.06
C GLU A 157 -6.29 -14.46 -22.07
N ASN A 158 -6.40 -13.13 -22.08
CA ASN A 158 -5.61 -12.23 -22.93
C ASN A 158 -4.27 -11.84 -22.28
N ASN A 159 -3.89 -12.51 -21.19
CA ASN A 159 -2.68 -12.24 -20.43
C ASN A 159 -2.67 -10.85 -19.78
N GLN A 160 -3.85 -10.22 -19.58
CA GLN A 160 -3.98 -8.94 -18.91
C GLN A 160 -4.28 -9.14 -17.43
N VAL A 161 -3.69 -8.30 -16.58
CA VAL A 161 -3.87 -8.35 -15.13
C VAL A 161 -4.71 -7.17 -14.69
N TRP A 162 -5.85 -7.48 -14.08
CA TRP A 162 -6.83 -6.52 -13.61
C TRP A 162 -6.86 -6.47 -12.10
N TYR A 163 -6.91 -5.27 -11.54
CA TYR A 163 -7.26 -5.04 -10.14
C TYR A 163 -8.70 -4.53 -10.07
N GLU A 164 -9.47 -5.10 -9.14
CA GLU A 164 -10.86 -4.74 -8.95
C GLU A 164 -11.18 -4.55 -7.46
N ILE A 165 -11.93 -3.49 -7.20
CA ILE A 165 -12.53 -3.16 -5.90
C ILE A 165 -14.04 -3.20 -6.10
N LEU A 166 -14.72 -3.99 -5.28
CA LEU A 166 -16.17 -4.08 -5.27
C LEU A 166 -16.67 -4.04 -3.84
N SER A 167 -17.46 -3.02 -3.51
CA SER A 167 -18.08 -2.93 -2.20
C SER A 167 -19.57 -2.64 -2.29
N PHE A 168 -20.32 -3.09 -1.29
CA PHE A 168 -21.68 -2.65 -1.07
C PHE A 168 -21.81 -2.18 0.38
N SER A 169 -22.45 -1.04 0.62
CA SER A 169 -22.50 -0.46 1.96
C SER A 169 -23.69 0.46 2.19
N LYS A 170 -24.11 0.55 3.45
CA LYS A 170 -25.12 1.50 3.94
C LYS A 170 -24.73 2.10 5.29
N PRO A 171 -25.32 3.23 5.72
CA PRO A 171 -25.04 3.81 7.03
C PRO A 171 -25.44 2.87 8.18
N ASP A 172 -24.57 2.72 9.18
CA ASP A 172 -24.84 1.95 10.41
C ASP A 172 -24.77 2.81 11.69
N HIS A 173 -24.46 4.09 11.56
CA HIS A 173 -24.32 5.01 12.68
C HIS A 173 -25.02 6.34 12.40
N PHE A 174 -25.44 7.05 13.46
CA PHE A 174 -26.11 8.36 13.31
C PHE A 174 -25.26 9.35 12.51
N ILE A 175 -23.96 9.41 12.83
CA ILE A 175 -22.98 10.27 12.15
C ILE A 175 -22.87 9.91 10.66
N SER A 176 -22.84 8.61 10.32
CA SER A 176 -22.75 8.20 8.92
C SER A 176 -24.05 8.39 8.17
N ARG A 177 -25.21 8.39 8.84
CA ARG A 177 -26.49 8.72 8.19
C ARG A 177 -26.54 10.19 7.74
N ILE A 178 -26.03 11.11 8.54
CA ILE A 178 -25.89 12.53 8.17
C ILE A 178 -24.78 12.71 7.13
N GLY A 179 -23.63 12.07 7.36
CA GLY A 179 -22.45 12.15 6.50
C GLY A 179 -22.45 11.20 5.30
N TYR A 180 -23.56 10.54 4.96
CA TYR A 180 -23.53 9.47 3.96
C TYR A 180 -23.12 9.93 2.56
N PRO A 181 -23.57 11.11 2.07
CA PRO A 181 -23.06 11.64 0.80
C PRO A 181 -21.53 11.80 0.80
N TYR A 182 -20.97 12.26 1.93
CA TYR A 182 -19.52 12.36 2.12
C TYR A 182 -18.86 10.98 2.17
N ALA A 183 -19.43 10.02 2.89
CA ALA A 183 -18.93 8.64 2.95
C ALA A 183 -18.84 8.01 1.54
N ARG A 184 -19.87 8.18 0.71
CA ARG A 184 -19.86 7.70 -0.69
C ARG A 184 -18.79 8.37 -1.54
N LEU A 185 -18.56 9.68 -1.35
CA LEU A 185 -17.47 10.39 -2.01
C LEU A 185 -16.11 9.84 -1.56
N ARG A 186 -15.92 9.58 -0.26
CA ARG A 186 -14.70 9.00 0.29
C ARG A 186 -14.45 7.57 -0.17
N GLN A 187 -15.49 6.75 -0.34
CA GLN A 187 -15.37 5.41 -0.93
C GLN A 187 -14.90 5.45 -2.37
N LYS A 188 -15.43 6.37 -3.19
CA LYS A 188 -14.95 6.58 -4.57
C LYS A 188 -13.51 7.09 -4.59
N TYR A 189 -13.18 8.03 -3.69
CA TYR A 189 -11.83 8.55 -3.55
C TYR A 189 -10.83 7.46 -3.15
N PHE A 190 -11.18 6.63 -2.17
CA PHE A 190 -10.43 5.45 -1.77
C PHE A 190 -10.20 4.52 -2.96
N ALA A 191 -11.26 4.17 -3.70
CA ALA A 191 -11.16 3.26 -4.83
C ALA A 191 -10.19 3.78 -5.90
N ASN A 192 -10.21 5.09 -6.19
CA ASN A 192 -9.28 5.71 -7.13
C ASN A 192 -7.83 5.70 -6.61
N GLN A 193 -7.60 6.05 -5.34
CA GLN A 193 -6.25 6.07 -4.77
C GLN A 193 -5.66 4.67 -4.62
N SER A 194 -6.47 3.72 -4.16
CA SER A 194 -6.08 2.32 -4.03
C SER A 194 -5.75 1.71 -5.40
N SER A 195 -6.54 2.03 -6.44
CA SER A 195 -6.24 1.65 -7.82
C SER A 195 -4.92 2.24 -8.31
N SER A 196 -4.66 3.51 -8.00
CA SER A 196 -3.41 4.19 -8.35
C SER A 196 -2.21 3.57 -7.61
N ALA A 197 -2.37 3.20 -6.34
CA ALA A 197 -1.34 2.54 -5.55
C ALA A 197 -0.98 1.17 -6.15
N MET A 198 -1.98 0.40 -6.58
CA MET A 198 -1.76 -0.88 -7.25
C MET A 198 -1.10 -0.74 -8.62
N GLN A 199 -1.46 0.27 -9.42
CA GLN A 199 -0.81 0.53 -10.71
C GLN A 199 0.64 0.97 -10.57
N ASN A 200 0.96 1.73 -9.52
CA ASN A 200 2.31 2.20 -9.24
C ASN A 200 3.15 1.19 -8.44
N TYR A 201 2.59 0.02 -8.09
CA TYR A 201 3.30 -1.00 -7.34
C TYR A 201 4.52 -1.57 -8.11
N ASP A 202 4.58 -1.35 -9.42
CA ASP A 202 5.70 -1.74 -10.29
C ASP A 202 6.87 -0.74 -10.30
N LEU A 203 6.83 0.31 -9.46
CA LEU A 203 7.91 1.28 -9.32
C LEU A 203 8.38 1.33 -7.85
N ASP A 204 9.38 0.52 -7.51
CA ASP A 204 10.42 0.83 -6.51
C ASP A 204 10.06 1.11 -5.03
N ALA A 205 8.82 0.94 -4.59
CA ALA A 205 8.37 1.43 -3.28
C ALA A 205 8.33 0.36 -2.16
N GLU A 206 9.46 -0.26 -1.82
CA GLU A 206 9.57 -0.99 -0.54
C GLU A 206 9.97 -0.10 0.66
N VAL A 207 10.23 1.21 0.50
CA VAL A 207 10.79 1.99 1.62
C VAL A 207 10.12 3.27 2.09
N CYS A 208 9.19 3.89 1.36
CA CYS A 208 8.61 5.16 1.84
C CYS A 208 7.13 5.14 2.25
N HIS A 209 6.37 4.07 2.01
CA HIS A 209 4.91 4.12 2.17
C HIS A 209 4.34 3.42 3.42
N VAL A 210 5.12 2.65 4.16
CA VAL A 210 4.60 1.81 5.28
C VAL A 210 4.91 2.37 6.67
N TYR A 211 5.80 3.36 6.81
CA TYR A 211 6.13 3.92 8.11
C TYR A 211 5.66 5.35 8.20
N HIS A 212 4.76 5.63 9.14
CA HIS A 212 4.64 6.96 9.70
C HIS A 212 6.01 7.30 10.25
N LEU A 213 6.76 8.18 9.57
CA LEU A 213 8.19 8.38 9.85
C LEU A 213 8.45 8.78 11.31
N LEU A 214 7.46 9.38 11.97
CA LEU A 214 7.53 9.74 13.39
C LEU A 214 7.53 8.51 14.32
N ASP A 215 7.12 7.33 13.87
CA ASP A 215 7.15 6.11 14.67
C ASP A 215 8.57 5.53 14.80
N MET A 216 9.51 5.99 13.96
CA MET A 216 10.94 5.67 14.07
C MET A 216 11.67 6.58 15.05
N VAL A 217 11.00 7.60 15.57
CA VAL A 217 11.59 8.58 16.49
C VAL A 217 11.64 7.96 17.87
N ASP A 218 12.78 8.14 18.53
CA ASP A 218 12.98 7.69 19.90
C ASP A 218 11.85 8.22 20.81
N PRO A 219 11.09 7.34 21.51
CA PRO A 219 10.02 7.75 22.41
C PRO A 219 10.46 8.68 23.56
N GLU A 220 11.75 8.70 23.92
CA GLU A 220 12.29 9.60 24.94
C GLU A 220 12.46 11.04 24.42
N LEU A 221 12.49 11.25 23.11
CA LEU A 221 12.60 12.56 22.49
C LEU A 221 11.25 13.29 22.59
N LYS A 222 11.17 14.38 23.36
CA LYS A 222 9.95 15.18 23.54
C LYS A 222 10.13 16.61 23.02
N GLY A 223 9.06 17.17 22.46
CA GLY A 223 9.02 18.59 22.07
C GLY A 223 9.76 18.93 20.76
N PHE A 224 9.73 18.02 19.78
CA PHE A 224 10.35 18.24 18.47
C PHE A 224 9.34 18.74 17.42
N PRO A 225 9.78 19.56 16.46
CA PRO A 225 9.00 19.87 15.26
C PRO A 225 8.94 18.66 14.32
N GLU A 226 7.73 18.14 14.06
CA GLU A 226 7.52 16.92 13.24
C GLU A 226 8.09 17.05 11.82
N ASP A 227 8.03 18.24 11.22
CA ASP A 227 8.53 18.52 9.87
C ASP A 227 10.05 18.42 9.75
N GLU A 228 10.79 18.82 10.78
CA GLU A 228 12.25 18.67 10.80
C GLU A 228 12.66 17.22 10.97
N VAL A 229 11.96 16.49 11.84
CA VAL A 229 12.24 15.08 12.09
C VAL A 229 11.98 14.25 10.83
N ILE A 230 10.84 14.50 10.16
CA ILE A 230 10.54 13.89 8.86
C ILE A 230 11.62 14.24 7.83
N ARG A 231 12.10 15.48 7.79
CA ARG A 231 13.18 15.91 6.89
C ARG A 231 14.49 15.16 7.18
N TYR A 232 14.90 15.06 8.44
CA TYR A 232 16.12 14.35 8.83
C TYR A 232 16.07 12.87 8.48
N ILE A 233 14.93 12.23 8.71
CA ILE A 233 14.70 10.84 8.33
C ILE A 233 14.80 10.65 6.82
N LYS A 234 14.20 11.55 6.03
CA LYS A 234 14.32 11.51 4.55
C LYS A 234 15.77 11.67 4.10
N ILE A 235 16.52 12.59 4.69
CA ILE A 235 17.95 12.78 4.39
C ILE A 235 18.73 11.50 4.72
N ALA A 236 18.43 10.85 5.85
CA ALA A 236 19.04 9.57 6.20
C ALA A 236 18.79 8.51 5.12
N PHE A 237 17.57 8.40 4.60
CA PHE A 237 17.26 7.48 3.49
C PHE A 237 18.01 7.82 2.20
N PHE A 238 18.18 9.09 1.85
CA PHE A 238 19.02 9.48 0.72
C PHE A 238 20.48 9.03 0.90
N CYS A 239 21.00 9.12 2.13
CA CYS A 239 22.38 8.74 2.45
C CYS A 239 22.61 7.22 2.43
N THR A 240 21.58 6.42 2.72
CA THR A 240 21.65 4.96 2.84
C THR A 240 21.16 4.21 1.61
N GLN A 241 20.90 4.90 0.48
CA GLN A 241 20.48 4.26 -0.76
C GLN A 241 21.45 3.15 -1.22
N GLY A 242 20.91 2.07 -1.81
CA GLY A 242 21.71 0.93 -2.25
C GLY A 242 22.80 1.29 -3.26
N SER A 243 22.47 2.14 -4.25
CA SER A 243 23.43 2.61 -5.25
C SER A 243 24.24 3.81 -4.75
N ALA A 244 25.57 3.72 -4.82
CA ALA A 244 26.48 4.79 -4.41
C ALA A 244 26.29 6.08 -5.22
N SER A 245 25.93 5.98 -6.51
CA SER A 245 25.72 7.14 -7.38
C SER A 245 24.45 7.93 -7.05
N ARG A 246 23.53 7.37 -6.26
CA ARG A 246 22.28 8.02 -5.82
C ARG A 246 22.39 8.64 -4.42
N ARG A 247 23.50 8.42 -3.72
CA ARG A 247 23.73 9.02 -2.41
C ARG A 247 24.19 10.47 -2.59
N PRO A 248 23.67 11.42 -1.82
CA PRO A 248 24.14 12.79 -1.85
C PRO A 248 25.59 12.86 -1.34
N THR A 249 26.34 13.83 -1.87
CA THR A 249 27.64 14.21 -1.30
C THR A 249 27.44 14.82 0.09
N MET A 250 28.45 14.75 0.95
CA MET A 250 28.38 15.36 2.29
C MET A 250 28.07 16.86 2.25
N GLY A 251 28.52 17.58 1.20
CA GLY A 251 28.15 18.99 1.01
C GLY A 251 26.66 19.19 0.75
N GLN A 252 26.04 18.32 -0.07
CA GLN A 252 24.59 18.32 -0.28
C GLN A 252 23.83 17.96 0.99
N VAL A 253 24.30 16.97 1.76
CA VAL A 253 23.69 16.60 3.06
C VAL A 253 23.68 17.78 4.02
N VAL A 254 24.80 18.49 4.16
CA VAL A 254 24.88 19.68 5.01
C VAL A 254 23.92 20.77 4.54
N ASP A 255 23.78 20.97 3.22
CA ASP A 255 22.81 21.93 2.67
C ASP A 255 21.36 21.52 2.97
N MET A 256 21.03 20.24 2.80
CA MET A 256 19.71 19.67 3.09
C MET A 256 19.35 19.73 4.59
N LEU A 257 20.35 19.62 5.47
CA LEU A 257 20.17 19.76 6.92
C LEU A 257 20.01 21.22 7.35
N SER A 258 20.74 22.14 6.70
CA SER A 258 20.83 23.55 7.10
C SER A 258 19.71 24.40 6.51
N ARG A 259 19.16 24.02 5.35
CA ARG A 259 18.12 24.76 4.63
C ARG A 259 16.81 23.99 4.63
N ASN A 260 15.68 24.71 4.67
CA ASN A 260 14.37 24.10 4.51
C ASN A 260 14.09 23.80 3.02
N THR A 261 14.80 22.83 2.45
CA THR A 261 14.66 22.40 1.05
C THR A 261 13.65 21.28 0.92
N ARG A 262 12.76 21.37 -0.07
CA ARG A 262 11.87 20.27 -0.44
C ARG A 262 12.67 19.15 -1.10
N LEU A 263 12.57 17.94 -0.55
CA LEU A 263 13.28 16.76 -1.04
C LEU A 263 12.42 16.03 -2.08
N ASN A 264 13.03 15.52 -3.15
CA ASN A 264 12.31 14.76 -4.18
C ASN A 264 12.12 13.31 -3.76
N GLU A 265 11.05 13.05 -3.00
CA GLU A 265 10.75 11.72 -2.44
C GLU A 265 10.66 10.59 -3.48
N LYS A 266 10.41 10.93 -4.75
CA LYS A 266 10.34 9.96 -5.85
C LYS A 266 11.70 9.34 -6.20
N GLU A 267 12.80 9.93 -5.74
CA GLU A 267 14.17 9.43 -5.98
C GLU A 267 14.61 8.40 -4.95
N LEU A 268 13.86 8.22 -3.86
CA LEU A 268 14.14 7.24 -2.83
C LEU A 268 13.73 5.84 -3.29
N LEU A 269 14.72 4.95 -3.44
CA LEU A 269 14.49 3.53 -3.69
C LEU A 269 14.59 2.70 -2.41
N ALA A 270 13.99 1.51 -2.44
CA ALA A 270 14.23 0.51 -1.42
C ALA A 270 15.73 0.10 -1.33
N PRO A 271 16.29 -0.07 -0.11
CA PRO A 271 17.59 -0.67 0.11
C PRO A 271 17.60 -2.08 -0.48
N GLY A 272 18.49 -2.32 -1.45
CA GLY A 272 18.71 -3.64 -2.03
C GLY A 272 18.60 -3.74 -3.56
N PHE A 273 18.11 -2.72 -4.26
CA PHE A 273 17.99 -2.78 -5.73
C PHE A 273 19.07 -1.96 -6.44
N SER A 274 20.16 -2.63 -6.84
CA SER A 274 21.16 -2.07 -7.75
C SER A 274 20.76 -2.39 -9.19
N GLN A 275 19.93 -1.54 -9.81
CA GLN A 275 19.72 -1.61 -11.25
C GLN A 275 20.85 -0.86 -11.95
N ASP A 276 22.02 -1.48 -12.05
CA ASP A 276 23.09 -1.03 -12.94
C ASP A 276 22.95 -1.76 -14.27
N MET A 277 21.88 -1.43 -15.01
CA MET A 277 21.79 -1.79 -16.43
C MET A 277 22.42 -0.66 -17.21
N GLY A 278 23.71 -0.83 -17.52
CA GLY A 278 24.49 0.10 -18.32
C GLY A 278 23.72 0.51 -19.58
N ALA A 279 23.49 1.82 -19.70
CA ALA A 279 23.01 2.46 -20.92
C ALA A 279 24.09 2.31 -22.01
N ARG A 280 24.13 1.14 -22.66
CA ARG A 280 24.81 0.98 -23.95
C ARG A 280 23.87 1.51 -25.03
N SER A 281 23.97 2.81 -25.30
CA SER A 281 23.47 3.35 -26.56
C SER A 281 24.32 2.75 -27.69
N SER A 282 23.69 1.93 -28.51
CA SER A 282 24.24 1.41 -29.75
C SER A 282 24.39 2.54 -30.77
N SER A 283 25.60 3.06 -30.92
CA SER A 283 25.99 3.78 -32.14
C SER A 283 27.17 3.07 -32.80
N ARG A 284 26.85 2.32 -33.84
CA ARG A 284 27.81 1.88 -34.85
C ARG A 284 28.54 3.10 -35.40
N ASN A 285 29.86 3.08 -35.41
CA ASN A 285 30.64 3.51 -36.57
C ASN A 285 32.01 2.84 -36.57
N LYS A 286 32.38 2.32 -37.74
CA LYS A 286 33.68 1.75 -38.10
C LYS A 286 34.73 2.87 -38.21
N SER A 287 35.94 2.61 -37.71
CA SER A 287 37.18 2.75 -38.48
C SER A 287 38.36 2.16 -37.70
N SER A 288 39.30 1.65 -38.47
CA SER A 288 40.52 0.95 -38.09
C SER A 288 41.56 1.86 -37.46
N ASP A 289 42.35 1.34 -36.51
CA ASP A 289 43.82 1.29 -36.54
C ASP A 289 44.37 0.91 -35.14
N THR A 290 45.38 0.05 -35.12
CA THR A 290 46.23 -0.30 -33.95
C THR A 290 47.70 -0.26 -34.39
N PRO A 291 48.69 -0.30 -33.48
CA PRO A 291 48.68 -0.02 -32.03
C PRO A 291 49.85 0.91 -31.61
N THR A 292 49.87 1.40 -30.36
CA THR A 292 51.10 1.52 -29.52
C THR A 292 50.75 1.87 -28.06
N SER A 293 51.26 1.05 -27.13
CA SER A 293 51.67 1.28 -25.72
C SER A 293 50.91 2.34 -24.89
N THR A 294 50.39 2.04 -23.69
CA THR A 294 51.22 2.02 -22.46
C THR A 294 50.45 1.40 -21.28
N GLN A 295 51.07 0.37 -20.71
CA GLN A 295 51.07 -0.16 -19.33
C GLN A 295 49.77 -0.51 -18.59
N MET A 296 49.70 -1.81 -18.25
CA MET A 296 48.97 -2.33 -17.10
C MET A 296 49.60 -1.83 -15.80
N SER A 297 48.78 -1.46 -14.82
CA SER A 297 49.14 -1.63 -13.42
C SER A 297 47.94 -2.10 -12.63
N SER A 298 48.20 -3.04 -11.75
CA SER A 298 47.26 -4.00 -11.20
C SER A 298 47.38 -4.03 -9.68
N VAL A 299 46.23 -3.88 -8.99
CA VAL A 299 45.88 -4.39 -7.65
C VAL A 299 46.43 -3.58 -6.43
N PRO A 300 45.84 -3.60 -5.20
CA PRO A 300 44.56 -4.15 -4.68
C PRO A 300 43.61 -3.17 -3.95
N ILE A 301 42.40 -3.69 -3.70
CA ILE A 301 41.38 -3.28 -2.73
C ILE A 301 41.94 -3.27 -1.29
N SER A 302 41.77 -2.19 -0.54
CA SER A 302 42.04 -2.15 0.90
C SER A 302 40.76 -2.42 1.69
N VAL A 303 40.74 -3.58 2.36
CA VAL A 303 39.78 -3.94 3.41
C VAL A 303 40.23 -3.27 4.69
N THR A 304 39.45 -2.33 5.23
CA THR A 304 39.69 -1.80 6.58
C THR A 304 39.03 -2.72 7.60
N GLN A 305 39.86 -3.46 8.35
CA GLN A 305 39.45 -4.24 9.52
C GLN A 305 39.04 -3.29 10.65
N ILE A 306 37.92 -3.59 11.30
CA ILE A 306 37.52 -2.99 12.59
C ILE A 306 37.90 -4.00 13.68
N THR A 307 38.80 -3.61 14.58
CA THR A 307 39.04 -4.29 15.86
C THR A 307 38.26 -3.59 16.98
N PRO A 308 37.66 -4.35 17.92
CA PRO A 308 36.88 -3.77 19.00
C PRO A 308 37.78 -3.31 20.16
N ARG A 309 37.34 -2.27 20.86
CA ARG A 309 37.65 -2.04 22.28
C ARG A 309 36.34 -1.93 23.04
#